data_AF-A0A920LG97-F1
#
_entry.id   AF-A0A920LG97-F1
#
_cell.length_a   1.000
_cell.length_b   1.000
_cell.length_c   1.000
_cell.angle_alpha   90.00
_cell.angle_beta   90.00
_cell.angle_gamma   90.00
#
_symmetry.space_group_name_H-M   'P 1'
#
loop_
_entity.id
_entity.type
_entity.pdbx_description
1 polymer ?
#
loop_
_entity_poly.entity_id
_entity_poly.type
_entity_poly.pdbx_seq_one_letter_code
_entity_poly.pdbx_strand_id
1 'polypeptide(L)'
;MNRLINLKLSVMMFLEFFIWGCWFVTMGTFLSQAFSSSGTEIGLAYETQSWGAIIAPFIIGLIADRYFDAEKILAIIHIVGGGLLFMCSIAVGFESFFPYILIYMILYMPTLALVNSISFRQMSDPSKEFPKIRVWGTIGWVVAGLVISYGVGWEASQTLEYTFYLAAIVSVILGIFSFSLPKTPPKGKNSSSPSLKEILDSML
;
A
#
# COMPACT_ATOMS: atom_id res chain seq x y z
N MET A 1 -1.74 -5.59 24.76
CA MET A 1 -0.83 -6.19 23.75
C MET A 1 0.63 -6.26 24.24
N ASN A 2 1.41 -7.29 23.88
CA ASN A 2 2.86 -7.37 24.18
C ASN A 2 3.63 -6.24 23.46
N ARG A 3 4.64 -5.64 24.11
CA ARG A 3 5.51 -4.59 23.54
C ARG A 3 6.10 -4.98 22.18
N LEU A 4 6.51 -6.24 22.00
CA LEU A 4 7.07 -6.70 20.72
C LEU A 4 6.04 -6.64 19.58
N ILE A 5 4.80 -7.04 19.86
CA ILE A 5 3.72 -6.98 18.86
C ILE A 5 3.39 -5.51 18.56
N ASN A 6 3.32 -4.67 19.58
CA ASN A 6 3.08 -3.23 19.42
C ASN A 6 4.15 -2.58 18.51
N LEU A 7 5.43 -2.89 18.73
CA LEU A 7 6.52 -2.43 17.89
C LEU A 7 6.38 -2.92 16.45
N LYS A 8 6.10 -4.21 16.25
CA LYS A 8 5.93 -4.78 14.90
C LYS A 8 4.80 -4.11 14.11
N LEU A 9 3.66 -3.88 14.75
CA LEU A 9 2.53 -3.20 14.12
C LEU A 9 2.82 -1.72 13.84
N SER A 10 3.55 -1.05 14.73
CA SER A 10 3.98 0.33 14.54
C SER A 10 4.94 0.47 13.35
N VAL A 11 5.92 -0.43 13.24
CA VAL A 11 6.85 -0.49 12.10
C VAL A 11 6.11 -0.79 10.81
N MET A 12 5.18 -1.75 10.81
CA MET A 12 4.33 -2.03 9.65
C MET A 12 3.57 -0.78 9.19
N MET A 13 2.88 -0.09 10.11
CA MET A 13 2.14 1.14 9.79
C MET A 13 3.06 2.26 9.28
N PHE A 14 4.22 2.43 9.91
CA PHE A 14 5.19 3.42 9.46
C PHE A 14 5.64 3.13 8.02
N LEU A 15 6.10 1.91 7.75
CA LEU A 15 6.62 1.52 6.43
C LEU A 15 5.54 1.61 5.35
N GLU A 16 4.33 1.13 5.63
CA GLU A 16 3.17 1.20 4.72
C GLU A 16 2.99 2.62 4.18
N PHE A 17 2.79 3.59 5.09
CA PHE A 17 2.51 4.97 4.69
C PHE A 17 3.75 5.74 4.27
N PHE A 18 4.94 5.32 4.70
CA PHE A 18 6.20 5.85 4.18
C PHE A 18 6.36 5.52 2.70
N ILE A 19 6.13 4.26 2.29
CA ILE A 19 6.20 3.83 0.88
C ILE A 19 5.27 4.69 0.02
N TRP A 20 4.02 4.86 0.46
CA TRP A 20 3.05 5.65 -0.29
C TRP A 20 3.41 7.14 -0.32
N GLY A 21 3.85 7.69 0.82
CA GLY A 21 4.30 9.08 0.93
C GLY A 21 5.55 9.38 0.09
N CYS A 22 6.39 8.37 -0.20
CA CYS A 22 7.60 8.59 -0.99
C CYS A 22 7.29 9.11 -2.39
N TRP A 23 6.30 8.56 -3.08
CA TRP A 23 6.14 8.86 -4.50
C TRP A 23 4.83 9.60 -4.80
N PHE A 24 3.79 9.44 -3.97
CA PHE A 24 2.45 9.93 -4.30
C PHE A 24 2.36 11.46 -4.35
N VAL A 25 2.99 12.13 -3.39
CA VAL A 25 2.94 13.60 -3.29
C VAL A 25 3.67 14.26 -4.46
N THR A 26 4.81 13.69 -4.86
CA THR A 26 5.69 14.24 -5.90
C THR A 26 5.43 13.67 -7.29
N MET A 27 4.52 12.69 -7.44
CA MET A 27 4.23 12.06 -8.73
C MET A 27 3.83 13.08 -9.80
N GLY A 28 2.95 14.04 -9.49
CA GLY A 28 2.58 15.08 -10.45
C GLY A 28 3.77 15.91 -10.93
N THR A 29 4.65 16.29 -10.01
CA THR A 29 5.90 17.01 -10.31
C THR A 29 6.83 16.16 -11.16
N PHE A 30 6.99 14.87 -10.83
CA PHE A 30 7.79 13.91 -11.60
C PHE A 30 7.26 13.78 -13.03
N LEU A 31 5.98 13.49 -13.21
CA LEU A 31 5.37 13.31 -14.55
C LEU A 31 5.50 14.57 -15.41
N SER A 32 5.32 15.75 -14.80
CA SER A 32 5.51 17.04 -15.48
C SER A 32 6.97 17.26 -15.89
N GLN A 33 7.93 17.04 -14.99
CA GLN A 33 9.35 17.33 -15.25
C GLN A 33 10.02 16.27 -16.14
N ALA A 34 9.78 14.98 -15.88
CA ALA A 34 10.46 13.88 -16.56
C ALA A 34 9.83 13.55 -17.91
N PHE A 35 8.50 13.63 -18.02
CA PHE A 35 7.77 13.19 -19.22
C PHE A 35 7.02 14.31 -19.95
N SER A 36 7.06 15.55 -19.44
CA SER A 36 6.26 16.65 -19.97
C SER A 36 4.76 16.31 -20.04
N SER A 37 4.29 15.48 -19.10
CA SER A 37 2.91 15.00 -19.09
C SER A 37 1.91 16.16 -18.95
N SER A 38 0.84 16.07 -19.72
CA SER A 38 -0.31 16.96 -19.65
C SER A 38 -1.05 16.84 -18.31
N GLY A 39 -1.86 17.85 -17.97
CA GLY A 39 -2.72 17.80 -16.78
C GLY A 39 -3.70 16.62 -16.80
N THR A 40 -4.13 16.19 -17.99
CA THR A 40 -4.98 15.00 -18.17
C THR A 40 -4.24 13.72 -17.81
N GLU A 41 -3.00 13.54 -18.29
CA GLU A 41 -2.18 12.37 -17.96
C GLU A 41 -1.84 12.31 -16.47
N ILE A 42 -1.50 13.45 -15.86
CA ILE A 42 -1.30 13.53 -14.41
C ILE A 42 -2.58 13.15 -13.66
N GLY A 43 -3.74 13.65 -14.12
CA GLY A 43 -5.05 13.28 -13.58
C GLY A 43 -5.31 11.78 -13.65
N LEU A 44 -5.05 11.15 -14.80
CA LEU A 44 -5.18 9.70 -15.00
C LEU A 44 -4.26 8.91 -14.06
N ALA A 45 -3.02 9.37 -13.85
CA ALA A 45 -2.11 8.73 -12.91
C ALA A 45 -2.66 8.75 -11.47
N TYR A 46 -3.19 9.88 -11.00
CA TYR A 46 -3.84 9.96 -9.68
C TYR A 46 -5.15 9.17 -9.60
N GLU A 47 -5.91 9.06 -10.70
CA GLU A 47 -7.16 8.29 -10.77
C GLU A 47 -6.93 6.78 -10.52
N THR A 48 -5.73 6.26 -10.78
CA THR A 48 -5.40 4.85 -10.53
C THR A 48 -5.67 4.43 -9.08
N GLN A 49 -5.56 5.35 -8.11
CA GLN A 49 -5.96 5.11 -6.72
C GLN A 49 -7.44 4.76 -6.60
N SER A 50 -8.32 5.49 -7.31
CA SER A 50 -9.76 5.25 -7.28
C SER A 50 -10.10 3.88 -7.84
N TRP A 51 -9.45 3.48 -8.94
CA TRP A 51 -9.57 2.13 -9.50
C TRP A 51 -9.14 1.05 -8.51
N GLY A 52 -7.98 1.23 -7.87
CA GLY A 52 -7.52 0.31 -6.83
C GLY A 52 -8.50 0.22 -5.65
N ALA A 53 -9.05 1.36 -5.21
CA ALA A 53 -10.00 1.40 -4.10
C ALA A 53 -11.33 0.69 -4.43
N ILE A 54 -11.81 0.79 -5.67
CA ILE A 54 -13.01 0.06 -6.15
C ILE A 54 -12.76 -1.45 -6.15
N ILE A 55 -11.56 -1.88 -6.55
CA ILE A 55 -11.21 -3.30 -6.66
C ILE A 55 -10.84 -3.91 -5.29
N ALA A 56 -10.35 -3.11 -4.36
CA ALA A 56 -9.81 -3.58 -3.08
C ALA A 56 -10.76 -4.48 -2.27
N PRO A 57 -12.06 -4.15 -2.09
CA PRO A 57 -13.00 -5.00 -1.35
C PRO A 57 -13.13 -6.41 -1.96
N PHE A 58 -12.99 -6.56 -3.27
CA PHE A 58 -13.06 -7.85 -3.95
C PHE A 58 -11.82 -8.69 -3.63
N ILE A 59 -10.62 -8.11 -3.67
CA ILE A 59 -9.38 -8.82 -3.32
C ILE A 59 -9.43 -9.28 -1.86
N ILE A 60 -9.86 -8.40 -0.95
CA ILE A 60 -9.96 -8.74 0.48
C ILE A 60 -11.05 -9.79 0.74
N GLY A 61 -12.26 -9.58 0.25
CA GLY A 61 -13.41 -10.45 0.53
C GLY A 61 -13.35 -11.81 -0.18
N LEU A 62 -12.79 -11.87 -1.40
CA LEU A 62 -12.69 -13.12 -2.17
C LEU A 62 -11.49 -13.96 -1.76
N ILE A 63 -10.34 -13.32 -1.54
CA ILE A 63 -9.06 -14.02 -1.40
C ILE A 63 -8.59 -14.00 0.05
N ALA A 64 -8.43 -12.81 0.63
CA ALA A 64 -7.78 -12.66 1.93
C ALA A 64 -8.60 -13.24 3.09
N ASP A 65 -9.90 -12.99 3.10
CA ASP A 65 -10.75 -13.48 4.18
C ASP A 65 -11.02 -15.00 4.11
N ARG A 66 -10.70 -15.66 2.99
CA ARG A 66 -11.06 -17.07 2.75
C ARG A 66 -9.87 -18.03 2.74
N TYR A 67 -8.74 -17.66 2.13
CA TYR A 67 -7.74 -18.66 1.74
C TYR A 67 -6.35 -18.50 2.35
N PHE A 68 -5.92 -17.29 2.69
CA PHE A 68 -4.54 -17.03 3.12
C PHE A 68 -4.47 -16.15 4.36
N ASP A 69 -3.39 -16.30 5.12
CA ASP A 69 -3.12 -15.43 6.27
C ASP A 69 -2.81 -14.01 5.78
N ALA A 70 -3.41 -13.00 6.41
CA ALA A 70 -3.35 -11.62 5.92
C ALA A 70 -1.91 -11.08 5.81
N GLU A 71 -1.01 -11.47 6.72
CA GLU A 71 0.39 -11.05 6.70
C GLU A 71 1.16 -11.63 5.49
N LYS A 72 0.76 -12.81 5.00
CA LYS A 72 1.39 -13.42 3.81
C LYS A 72 0.93 -12.75 2.53
N ILE A 73 -0.35 -12.35 2.47
CA ILE A 73 -0.85 -11.56 1.33
C ILE A 73 -0.15 -10.21 1.30
N LEU A 74 -0.05 -9.53 2.45
CA LEU A 74 0.69 -8.28 2.58
C LEU A 74 2.13 -8.45 2.09
N ALA A 75 2.81 -9.54 2.51
CA ALA A 75 4.16 -9.85 2.08
C ALA A 75 4.30 -9.95 0.54
N ILE A 76 3.45 -10.76 -0.10
CA ILE A 76 3.49 -10.99 -1.54
C ILE A 76 3.18 -9.68 -2.29
N ILE A 77 2.15 -8.95 -1.88
CA ILE A 77 1.75 -7.70 -2.52
C ILE A 77 2.89 -6.69 -2.49
N HIS A 78 3.58 -6.49 -1.37
CA HIS A 78 4.65 -5.51 -1.31
C HIS A 78 5.93 -5.94 -2.04
N ILE A 79 6.21 -7.24 -2.16
CA ILE A 79 7.33 -7.74 -2.97
C ILE A 79 7.04 -7.46 -4.46
N VAL A 80 5.85 -7.82 -4.94
CA VAL A 80 5.43 -7.56 -6.32
C VAL A 80 5.31 -6.06 -6.58
N GLY A 81 4.71 -5.32 -5.66
CA GLY A 81 4.57 -3.87 -5.69
C GLY A 81 5.92 -3.15 -5.73
N GLY A 82 6.92 -3.66 -5.02
CA GLY A 82 8.29 -3.15 -5.10
C GLY A 82 8.87 -3.30 -6.50
N GLY A 83 8.62 -4.43 -7.18
CA GLY A 83 8.97 -4.61 -8.58
C GLY A 83 8.28 -3.60 -9.50
N LEU A 84 6.98 -3.35 -9.31
CA LEU A 84 6.23 -2.37 -10.11
C LEU A 84 6.72 -0.93 -9.88
N LEU A 85 7.04 -0.55 -8.64
CA LEU A 85 7.62 0.75 -8.33
C LEU A 85 9.03 0.90 -8.94
N PHE A 86 9.82 -0.17 -8.96
CA PHE A 86 11.09 -0.16 -9.67
C PHE A 86 10.89 0.07 -11.17
N MET A 87 9.90 -0.60 -11.79
CA MET A 87 9.54 -0.35 -13.19
C MET A 87 9.09 1.10 -13.44
N CYS A 88 8.33 1.71 -12.51
CA CYS A 88 8.00 3.13 -12.57
C CYS A 88 9.25 4.03 -12.56
N SER A 89 10.26 3.68 -11.76
CA SER A 89 11.50 4.47 -11.64
C SER A 89 12.35 4.49 -12.91
N ILE A 90 12.25 3.47 -13.76
CA ILE A 90 13.01 3.35 -15.02
C ILE A 90 12.12 3.54 -16.27
N ALA A 91 10.85 3.90 -16.08
CA ALA A 91 9.92 4.08 -17.18
C ALA A 91 10.36 5.25 -18.06
N VAL A 92 10.22 5.09 -19.38
CA VAL A 92 10.49 6.14 -20.36
C VAL A 92 9.16 6.58 -20.95
N GLY A 93 8.63 7.69 -20.43
CA GLY A 93 7.37 8.30 -20.85
C GLY A 93 6.14 7.78 -20.10
N PHE A 94 5.04 8.55 -20.20
CA PHE A 94 3.79 8.28 -19.51
C PHE A 94 3.15 6.94 -19.91
N GLU A 95 3.17 6.60 -21.21
CA GLU A 95 2.59 5.35 -21.72
C GLU A 95 3.20 4.10 -21.08
N SER A 96 4.50 4.14 -20.78
CA SER A 96 5.19 3.05 -20.07
C SER A 96 4.92 3.10 -18.57
N PHE A 97 4.85 4.28 -17.98
CA PHE A 97 4.63 4.47 -16.53
C PHE A 97 3.22 4.06 -16.09
N PHE A 98 2.19 4.44 -16.86
CA PHE A 98 0.80 4.33 -16.46
C PHE A 98 0.35 2.89 -16.14
N PRO A 99 0.64 1.86 -16.96
CA PRO A 99 0.27 0.50 -16.64
C PRO A 99 0.90 0.00 -15.33
N TYR A 100 2.16 0.35 -15.05
CA TYR A 100 2.84 -0.08 -13.83
C TYR A 100 2.20 0.52 -12.59
N ILE A 101 1.91 1.83 -12.60
CA ILE A 101 1.30 2.50 -11.45
C ILE A 101 -0.16 2.08 -11.24
N LEU A 102 -0.88 1.79 -12.33
CA LEU A 102 -2.25 1.25 -12.26
C LEU A 102 -2.27 -0.13 -11.59
N ILE A 103 -1.44 -1.06 -12.06
CA ILE A 103 -1.34 -2.40 -11.46
C ILE A 103 -0.89 -2.29 -10.01
N TYR A 104 0.09 -1.42 -9.73
CA TYR A 104 0.54 -1.15 -8.37
C TYR A 104 -0.63 -0.71 -7.48
N MET A 105 -1.46 0.23 -7.92
CA MET A 105 -2.60 0.72 -7.14
C MET A 105 -3.68 -0.33 -6.90
N ILE A 106 -3.95 -1.18 -7.88
CA ILE A 106 -4.86 -2.32 -7.74
C ILE A 106 -4.38 -3.28 -6.63
N LEU A 107 -3.07 -3.47 -6.52
CA LEU A 107 -2.47 -4.33 -5.50
C LEU A 107 -2.34 -3.63 -4.14
N TYR A 108 -1.94 -2.36 -4.13
CA TYR A 108 -1.65 -1.59 -2.92
C TYR A 108 -2.91 -1.17 -2.17
N MET A 109 -3.99 -0.77 -2.84
CA MET A 109 -5.21 -0.34 -2.12
C MET A 109 -5.79 -1.39 -1.15
N PRO A 110 -5.81 -2.70 -1.47
CA PRO A 110 -6.11 -3.76 -0.51
C PRO A 110 -5.25 -3.75 0.76
N THR A 111 -3.96 -3.38 0.69
CA THR A 111 -3.04 -3.46 1.83
C THR A 111 -3.46 -2.54 2.97
N LEU A 112 -4.08 -1.41 2.67
CA LEU A 112 -4.64 -0.49 3.66
C LEU A 112 -5.66 -1.18 4.57
N ALA A 113 -6.47 -2.09 4.03
CA ALA A 113 -7.40 -2.89 4.81
C ALA A 113 -6.70 -4.06 5.52
N LEU A 114 -5.67 -4.66 4.90
CA LEU A 114 -4.88 -5.74 5.50
C LEU A 114 -4.12 -5.28 6.75
N VAL A 115 -3.38 -4.17 6.69
CA VAL A 115 -2.60 -3.65 7.83
C VAL A 115 -3.51 -3.30 9.02
N ASN A 116 -4.72 -2.80 8.74
CA ASN A 116 -5.75 -2.57 9.76
C ASN A 116 -6.22 -3.90 10.35
N SER A 117 -6.54 -4.89 9.50
CA SER A 117 -7.02 -6.21 9.93
C SER A 117 -5.99 -6.98 10.75
N ILE A 118 -4.72 -6.97 10.32
CA ILE A 118 -3.58 -7.54 11.04
C ILE A 118 -3.45 -6.88 12.41
N SER A 119 -3.58 -5.55 12.48
CA SER A 119 -3.48 -4.81 13.74
C SER A 119 -4.62 -5.14 14.70
N PHE A 120 -5.87 -5.05 14.22
CA PHE A 120 -7.06 -5.28 15.04
C PHE A 120 -7.10 -6.69 15.63
N ARG A 121 -6.60 -7.69 14.91
CA ARG A 121 -6.58 -9.07 15.38
C ARG A 121 -5.74 -9.27 16.65
N GLN A 122 -4.82 -8.34 16.95
CA GLN A 122 -3.91 -8.46 18.11
C GLN A 122 -4.30 -7.56 19.29
N MET A 123 -5.44 -6.88 19.17
CA MET A 123 -5.91 -5.90 20.14
C MET A 123 -7.08 -6.46 20.95
N SER A 124 -7.08 -6.14 22.24
CA SER A 124 -8.19 -6.43 23.14
C SER A 124 -9.24 -5.31 23.14
N ASP A 125 -8.78 -4.05 23.05
CA ASP A 125 -9.63 -2.87 22.94
C ASP A 125 -9.14 -2.01 21.77
N PRO A 126 -9.55 -2.34 20.53
CA PRO A 126 -9.14 -1.61 19.32
C PRO A 126 -9.40 -0.10 19.41
N SER A 127 -10.48 0.32 20.10
CA SER A 127 -10.84 1.73 20.21
C SER A 127 -9.76 2.59 20.90
N LYS A 128 -9.02 1.99 21.84
CA LYS A 128 -7.93 2.65 22.59
C LYS A 128 -6.55 2.33 22.04
N GLU A 129 -6.36 1.09 21.56
CA GLU A 129 -5.04 0.59 21.15
C GLU A 129 -4.70 1.00 19.71
N PHE A 130 -5.66 0.99 18.79
CA PHE A 130 -5.40 1.21 17.37
C PHE A 130 -4.93 2.63 17.03
N PRO A 131 -5.50 3.72 17.60
CA PRO A 131 -5.02 5.08 17.29
C PRO A 131 -3.52 5.27 17.56
N LYS A 132 -2.99 4.62 18.60
CA LYS A 132 -1.56 4.67 18.97
C LYS A 132 -0.66 3.93 17.98
N ILE A 133 -1.19 2.91 17.32
CA ILE A 133 -0.48 2.19 16.24
C ILE A 133 -0.62 2.97 14.93
N ARG A 134 -1.81 3.49 14.65
CA ARG A 134 -2.13 4.18 13.40
C ARG A 134 -1.37 5.48 13.21
N VAL A 135 -1.06 6.22 14.28
CA VAL A 135 -0.27 7.46 14.21
C VAL A 135 1.10 7.25 13.54
N TRP A 136 1.69 6.06 13.67
CA TRP A 136 2.94 5.74 12.98
C TRP A 136 2.83 5.80 11.46
N GLY A 137 1.64 5.55 10.90
CA GLY A 137 1.39 5.77 9.48
C GLY A 137 1.47 7.23 9.09
N THR A 138 0.83 8.13 9.85
CA THR A 138 0.96 9.58 9.64
C THR A 138 2.41 10.05 9.75
N ILE A 139 3.15 9.53 10.74
CA ILE A 139 4.58 9.82 10.90
C ILE A 139 5.36 9.34 9.67
N GLY A 140 5.11 8.11 9.19
CA GLY A 140 5.74 7.57 7.98
C GLY A 140 5.53 8.46 6.76
N TRP A 141 4.30 8.91 6.53
CA TRP A 141 3.96 9.82 5.42
C TRP A 141 4.73 11.14 5.49
N VAL A 142 4.74 11.79 6.66
CA VAL A 142 5.44 13.07 6.85
C VAL A 142 6.95 12.91 6.68
N VAL A 143 7.51 11.86 7.27
CA VAL A 143 8.95 11.56 7.17
C VAL A 143 9.35 11.29 5.73
N ALA A 144 8.52 10.62 4.93
CA ALA A 144 8.79 10.40 3.51
C ALA A 144 8.96 11.73 2.76
N GLY A 145 8.02 12.66 2.93
CA GLY A 145 8.11 14.00 2.31
C GLY A 145 9.34 14.77 2.77
N LEU A 146 9.65 14.76 4.08
CA LEU A 146 10.84 15.43 4.61
C LEU A 146 12.15 14.84 4.06
N VAL A 147 12.23 13.51 3.96
CA VAL A 147 13.39 12.82 3.37
C VAL A 147 13.58 13.27 1.93
N ILE A 148 12.51 13.28 1.13
CA ILE A 148 12.60 13.59 -0.31
C ILE A 148 12.93 15.04 -0.57
N SER A 149 12.26 15.97 0.10
CA SER A 149 12.43 17.40 -0.17
C SER A 149 13.69 17.95 0.49
N TYR A 150 14.00 17.58 1.75
CA TYR A 150 15.11 18.17 2.51
C TYR A 150 16.27 17.21 2.76
N GLY A 151 16.01 15.92 2.95
CA GLY A 151 17.06 14.94 3.27
C GLY A 151 17.97 14.64 2.08
N VAL A 152 17.37 14.36 0.92
CA VAL A 152 18.09 14.01 -0.32
C VAL A 152 17.96 15.09 -1.41
N GLY A 153 16.98 15.99 -1.30
CA GLY A 153 16.82 17.13 -2.22
C GLY A 153 16.46 16.74 -3.65
N TRP A 154 15.82 15.59 -3.87
CA TRP A 154 15.48 15.09 -5.21
C TRP A 154 14.45 15.95 -5.93
N GLU A 155 13.56 16.60 -5.18
CA GLU A 155 12.59 17.53 -5.74
C GLU A 155 13.27 18.78 -6.32
N ALA A 156 14.22 19.37 -5.58
CA ALA A 156 14.99 20.52 -6.03
C ALA A 156 15.95 20.18 -7.18
N SER A 157 16.46 18.95 -7.19
CA SER A 157 17.44 18.46 -8.17
C SER A 157 16.79 17.79 -9.40
N GLN A 158 15.45 17.80 -9.50
CA GLN A 158 14.69 17.17 -10.59
C GLN A 158 15.04 15.69 -10.85
N THR A 159 15.26 14.92 -9.77
CA THR A 159 15.63 13.49 -9.82
C THR A 159 14.59 12.63 -9.09
N LEU A 160 13.31 12.95 -9.32
CA LEU A 160 12.19 12.36 -8.59
C LEU A 160 11.94 10.89 -8.96
N GLU A 161 12.56 10.34 -10.01
CA GLU A 161 12.59 8.91 -10.30
C GLU A 161 13.11 8.09 -9.12
N TYR A 162 14.04 8.66 -8.34
CA TYR A 162 14.59 7.99 -7.16
C TYR A 162 13.57 7.82 -6.03
N THR A 163 12.47 8.59 -6.03
CA THR A 163 11.39 8.41 -5.05
C THR A 163 10.71 7.05 -5.23
N PHE A 164 10.48 6.64 -6.47
CA PHE A 164 9.93 5.33 -6.82
C PHE A 164 10.94 4.21 -6.52
N TYR A 165 12.23 4.45 -6.78
CA TYR A 165 13.30 3.51 -6.43
C TYR A 165 13.40 3.28 -4.91
N LEU A 166 13.37 4.35 -4.11
CA LEU A 166 13.34 4.26 -2.65
C LEU A 166 12.08 3.52 -2.17
N ALA A 167 10.92 3.88 -2.69
CA ALA A 167 9.66 3.21 -2.38
C ALA A 167 9.69 1.73 -2.74
N ALA A 168 10.33 1.36 -3.86
CA ALA A 168 10.52 -0.02 -4.27
C ALA A 168 11.31 -0.83 -3.24
N ILE A 169 12.47 -0.32 -2.81
CA ILE A 169 13.31 -0.96 -1.80
C ILE A 169 12.53 -1.12 -0.49
N VAL A 170 11.90 -0.04 -0.02
CA VAL A 170 11.15 -0.07 1.26
C VAL A 170 9.94 -1.00 1.17
N SER A 171 9.27 -1.08 0.02
CA SER A 171 8.20 -2.03 -0.23
C SER A 171 8.70 -3.47 -0.13
N VAL A 172 9.82 -3.82 -0.77
CA VAL A 172 10.39 -5.18 -0.63
C VAL A 172 10.77 -5.46 0.82
N ILE A 173 11.34 -4.49 1.55
CA ILE A 173 11.66 -4.62 2.98
C ILE A 173 10.40 -4.90 3.80
N LEU A 174 9.32 -4.13 3.60
CA LEU A 174 8.04 -4.37 4.27
C LEU A 174 7.47 -5.74 3.90
N GLY A 175 7.59 -6.13 2.63
CA GLY A 175 7.16 -7.44 2.15
C GLY A 175 7.87 -8.58 2.89
N ILE A 176 9.19 -8.53 3.00
CA ILE A 176 9.99 -9.52 3.76
C ILE A 176 9.66 -9.45 5.26
N PHE A 177 9.58 -8.24 5.81
CA PHE A 177 9.24 -8.02 7.22
C PHE A 177 7.86 -8.57 7.59
N SER A 178 6.91 -8.57 6.65
CA SER A 178 5.54 -9.03 6.86
C SER A 178 5.46 -10.50 7.27
N PHE A 179 6.41 -11.35 6.86
CA PHE A 179 6.49 -12.74 7.34
C PHE A 179 6.81 -12.87 8.83
N SER A 180 7.35 -11.81 9.45
CA SER A 180 7.62 -11.76 10.89
C SER A 180 6.43 -11.25 11.72
N LEU A 181 5.37 -10.76 11.06
CA LEU A 181 4.18 -10.24 11.73
C LEU A 181 3.40 -11.37 12.43
N PRO A 182 2.55 -11.03 13.43
CA PRO A 182 1.67 -12.00 14.05
C PRO A 182 0.74 -12.64 13.01
N LYS A 183 0.59 -13.96 13.09
CA LYS A 183 -0.30 -14.70 12.19
C LYS A 183 -1.73 -14.19 12.27
N THR A 184 -2.30 -13.89 11.12
CA THR A 184 -3.66 -13.37 11.00
C THR A 184 -4.44 -14.29 10.05
N PRO A 185 -4.92 -15.45 10.54
CA PRO A 185 -5.57 -16.43 9.69
C PRO A 185 -6.91 -15.95 9.13
N PRO A 186 -7.36 -16.49 7.98
CA PRO A 186 -8.59 -16.09 7.32
C PRO A 186 -9.82 -16.35 8.20
N LYS A 187 -10.78 -15.42 8.17
CA LYS A 187 -12.05 -15.52 8.93
C LYS A 187 -12.95 -16.64 8.42
N GLY A 188 -12.89 -16.95 7.13
CA GLY A 188 -13.79 -17.87 6.44
C GLY A 188 -13.67 -19.34 6.84
N LYS A 189 -12.73 -19.73 7.71
CA LYS A 189 -12.63 -21.12 8.17
C LYS A 189 -13.78 -21.56 9.07
N ASN A 190 -14.50 -20.63 9.72
CA ASN A 190 -15.60 -20.93 10.67
C ASN A 190 -16.86 -20.05 10.47
N SER A 191 -16.99 -19.32 9.36
CA SER A 191 -18.13 -18.44 9.09
C SER A 191 -18.70 -18.71 7.71
N SER A 192 -19.92 -19.24 7.67
CA SER A 192 -20.80 -19.32 6.52
C SER A 192 -21.17 -17.92 6.02
N SER A 193 -20.24 -17.25 5.36
CA SER A 193 -20.48 -15.98 4.68
C SER A 193 -21.03 -16.28 3.29
N PRO A 194 -22.14 -15.66 2.86
CA PRO A 194 -22.82 -16.07 1.64
C PRO A 194 -21.91 -16.00 0.41
N SER A 195 -22.08 -16.94 -0.52
CA SER A 195 -21.39 -16.87 -1.80
C SER A 195 -21.91 -15.69 -2.63
N LEU A 196 -21.11 -15.19 -3.57
CA LEU A 196 -21.54 -14.13 -4.51
C LEU A 196 -22.82 -14.49 -5.25
N LYS A 197 -23.03 -15.79 -5.51
CA LYS A 197 -24.25 -16.32 -6.10
C LYS A 197 -25.45 -16.14 -5.16
N GLU A 198 -25.28 -16.35 -3.86
CA GLU A 198 -26.34 -16.16 -2.87
C GLU A 198 -26.69 -14.68 -2.66
N ILE A 199 -25.71 -13.76 -2.80
CA ILE A 199 -25.97 -12.32 -2.74
C ILE A 199 -26.75 -11.87 -3.98
N LEU A 200 -26.35 -12.34 -5.17
CA LEU A 200 -27.05 -12.05 -6.43
C LEU A 200 -28.47 -12.65 -6.45
N ASP A 201 -28.63 -13.89 -5.98
CA ASP A 201 -29.93 -14.58 -5.91
C ASP A 201 -30.86 -13.93 -4.85
N SER A 202 -30.32 -13.20 -3.87
CA SER A 202 -31.13 -12.46 -2.86
C SER A 202 -31.62 -11.09 -3.34
N MET A 203 -31.10 -10.59 -4.47
CA MET A 203 -31.44 -9.30 -5.04
C MET A 203 -32.39 -9.39 -6.25
N LEU A 204 -32.68 -10.61 -6.72
CA LEU A 204 -33.63 -10.93 -7.79
C LEU A 204 -34.92 -11.53 -7.20
#